data_AF-W5SA22-F1
#
_entry.id   AF-W5SA22-F1
#
_cell.length_a   1.000
_cell.length_b   1.000
_cell.length_c   1.000
_cell.angle_alpha   90.00
_cell.angle_beta   90.00
_cell.angle_gamma   90.00
#
_symmetry.space_group_name_H-M   'P 1'
#
loop_
_entity.id
_entity.type
_entity.pdbx_description
1 polymer ?
#
loop_
_entity_poly.entity_id
_entity_poly.type
_entity_poly.pdbx_seq_one_letter_code
_entity_poly.pdbx_strand_id
1 'polypeptide(L)'
;MKTNISIITLITIIIITTLTCKANLDKAVEIEKILKEAEIETVAATKAATKAATKAAAKAETARTATDKALEAIVVSSAEAIKEAEKAIKEAEKQKEVAQNEKERAEKEKLIIENKTKQFEAQIEKTRKQDLTQIKLMQAKLELGHKIQDTATLLMKYDNDYWIEPPDQFGLHDRTSNNKAFDVLKQGPNPYYHSDNKGTRKKIYLVFEYQDTYIKSLGEILNKIAKDSYLSPDQAKQKTSAHDQANDLLQEIINNIHEHFDHYFNNAFRIPSNQQNKIDSLELSGLQELLKKFEALQKIRHTCKMYATKIYNDFQNDKNKIRTGGIKKIEEYITNNAYRNKFKGAIEQIKTLITQINNIIYKT
;
A
#
# COMPACT_ATOMS: atom_id res chain seq x y z
N MET A 1 37.99 113.22 -23.65
CA MET A 1 38.20 114.11 -22.48
C MET A 1 37.51 115.43 -22.75
N LYS A 2 36.34 115.68 -22.14
CA LYS A 2 35.71 116.99 -22.12
C LYS A 2 35.25 117.23 -20.70
N THR A 3 36.05 118.02 -20.00
CA THR A 3 36.03 118.26 -18.58
C THR A 3 34.92 119.25 -18.25
N ASN A 4 33.97 118.83 -17.41
CA ASN A 4 32.93 119.70 -16.84
C ASN A 4 33.59 120.69 -15.88
N ILE A 5 33.75 121.94 -16.33
CA ILE A 5 34.20 123.04 -15.48
C ILE A 5 33.00 123.56 -14.69
N SER A 6 33.19 123.66 -13.37
CA SER A 6 32.21 123.95 -12.33
C SER A 6 31.64 125.37 -12.44
N ILE A 7 30.30 125.48 -12.35
CA ILE A 7 29.53 126.74 -12.34
C ILE A 7 29.98 127.67 -11.20
N ILE A 8 30.53 127.13 -10.11
CA ILE A 8 31.09 127.90 -8.98
C ILE A 8 32.27 128.78 -9.42
N THR A 9 33.04 128.35 -10.44
CA THR A 9 34.22 129.07 -10.92
C THR A 9 33.86 130.18 -11.91
N LEU A 10 32.72 130.05 -12.61
CA LEU A 10 32.19 131.11 -13.46
C LEU A 10 31.53 132.21 -12.63
N ILE A 11 31.14 131.91 -11.37
CA ILE A 11 30.84 132.87 -10.29
C ILE A 11 32.12 133.57 -9.79
N THR A 12 32.88 134.03 -10.78
CA THR A 12 32.97 135.47 -10.95
C THR A 12 33.93 136.13 -9.95
N ILE A 13 35.21 136.33 -10.26
CA ILE A 13 35.77 136.89 -11.51
C ILE A 13 35.03 138.19 -11.98
N ILE A 14 33.68 138.24 -11.96
CA ILE A 14 32.88 139.48 -12.04
C ILE A 14 32.92 140.30 -10.73
N ILE A 15 33.18 139.71 -9.56
CA ILE A 15 33.36 140.51 -8.32
C ILE A 15 34.65 141.34 -8.35
N ILE A 16 35.65 140.99 -9.17
CA ILE A 16 36.95 141.68 -9.23
C ILE A 16 36.98 142.83 -10.27
N THR A 17 35.96 143.01 -11.11
CA THR A 17 35.99 144.00 -12.21
C THR A 17 35.17 145.28 -11.98
N THR A 18 34.51 145.49 -10.83
CA THR A 18 33.70 146.70 -10.56
C THR A 18 34.27 147.65 -9.51
N LEU A 19 35.59 147.71 -9.36
CA LEU A 19 36.28 148.89 -8.83
C LEU A 19 36.36 149.94 -9.96
N THR A 20 35.70 151.09 -9.76
CA THR A 20 35.74 152.37 -10.51
C THR A 20 34.67 152.66 -11.61
N CYS A 21 34.00 153.80 -11.40
CA CYS A 21 33.15 154.63 -12.30
C CYS A 21 31.60 154.46 -12.29
N LYS A 22 30.94 155.62 -12.10
CA LYS A 22 29.50 155.92 -12.01
C LYS A 22 28.66 155.35 -13.18
N ALA A 23 27.64 154.56 -12.81
CA ALA A 23 26.33 154.27 -13.43
C ALA A 23 26.15 154.29 -14.97
N ASN A 24 25.79 153.12 -15.55
CA ASN A 24 24.98 153.02 -16.78
C ASN A 24 24.02 151.82 -16.67
N LEU A 25 22.70 152.06 -16.72
CA LEU A 25 21.64 151.20 -16.15
C LEU A 25 21.06 150.14 -17.13
N ASP A 26 21.44 150.15 -18.41
CA ASP A 26 20.70 149.39 -19.44
C ASP A 26 21.14 147.93 -19.64
N LYS A 27 22.29 147.49 -19.12
CA LYS A 27 22.78 146.09 -19.26
C LYS A 27 22.25 145.12 -18.19
N ALA A 28 21.66 145.61 -17.10
CA ALA A 28 21.17 144.77 -16.01
C ALA A 28 19.86 144.03 -16.34
N VAL A 29 19.03 144.60 -17.23
CA VAL A 29 17.70 144.07 -17.58
C VAL A 29 17.78 142.81 -18.44
N GLU A 30 18.82 142.67 -19.28
CA GLU A 30 18.97 141.52 -20.19
C GLU A 30 19.46 140.25 -19.46
N ILE A 31 20.27 140.41 -18.43
CA ILE A 31 20.76 139.30 -17.58
C ILE A 31 19.63 138.74 -16.69
N GLU A 32 18.73 139.61 -16.19
CA GLU A 32 17.59 139.17 -15.37
C GLU A 32 16.60 138.31 -16.16
N LYS A 33 16.44 138.58 -17.46
CA LYS A 33 15.55 137.81 -18.34
C LYS A 33 16.06 136.38 -18.59
N ILE A 34 17.37 136.22 -18.84
CA ILE A 34 18.00 134.91 -19.08
C ILE A 34 17.99 134.04 -17.82
N LEU A 35 18.20 134.65 -16.64
CA LEU A 35 18.14 133.93 -15.36
C LEU A 35 16.73 133.41 -15.04
N LYS A 36 15.68 134.18 -15.32
CA LYS A 36 14.29 133.73 -15.13
C LYS A 36 13.89 132.60 -16.08
N GLU A 37 14.36 132.59 -17.33
CA GLU A 37 14.10 131.50 -18.27
C GLU A 37 14.83 130.20 -17.88
N ALA A 38 16.09 130.29 -17.41
CA ALA A 38 16.85 129.13 -16.94
C ALA A 38 16.31 128.51 -15.63
N GLU A 39 15.74 129.32 -14.74
CA GLU A 39 15.11 128.85 -13.49
C GLU A 39 13.79 128.10 -13.75
N ILE A 40 13.00 128.53 -14.74
CA ILE A 40 11.76 127.85 -15.13
C ILE A 40 12.06 126.47 -15.75
N GLU A 41 13.11 126.36 -16.57
CA GLU A 41 13.47 125.10 -17.24
C GLU A 41 14.07 124.08 -16.25
N THR A 42 14.87 124.53 -15.28
CA THR A 42 15.45 123.65 -14.25
C THR A 42 14.41 123.17 -13.24
N VAL A 43 13.45 124.00 -12.83
CA VAL A 43 12.35 123.58 -11.92
C VAL A 43 11.43 122.56 -12.61
N ALA A 44 11.16 122.72 -13.92
CA ALA A 44 10.38 121.75 -14.69
C ALA A 44 11.11 120.40 -14.84
N ALA A 45 12.41 120.41 -15.15
CA ALA A 45 13.22 119.20 -15.24
C ALA A 45 13.33 118.46 -13.90
N THR A 46 13.47 119.20 -12.79
CA THR A 46 13.58 118.62 -11.44
C THR A 46 12.25 117.98 -11.02
N LYS A 47 11.11 118.62 -11.27
CA LYS A 47 9.77 118.02 -11.01
C LYS A 47 9.52 116.76 -11.82
N ALA A 48 9.97 116.70 -13.08
CA ALA A 48 9.84 115.51 -13.91
C ALA A 48 10.70 114.35 -13.38
N ALA A 49 11.94 114.64 -12.96
CA ALA A 49 12.85 113.65 -12.39
C ALA A 49 12.35 113.08 -11.04
N THR A 50 11.80 113.91 -10.15
CA THR A 50 11.27 113.43 -8.85
C THR A 50 10.03 112.56 -9.03
N LYS A 51 9.17 112.87 -10.02
CA LYS A 51 7.99 112.06 -10.38
C LYS A 51 8.39 110.71 -11.00
N ALA A 52 9.47 110.68 -11.79
CA ALA A 52 10.00 109.44 -12.35
C ALA A 52 10.64 108.56 -11.28
N ALA A 53 11.39 109.14 -10.33
CA ALA A 53 12.04 108.41 -9.25
C ALA A 53 11.04 107.80 -8.25
N THR A 54 10.00 108.54 -7.86
CA THR A 54 8.91 108.02 -6.99
C THR A 54 8.10 106.91 -7.68
N LYS A 55 7.87 107.02 -8.99
CA LYS A 55 7.19 105.97 -9.77
C LYS A 55 8.06 104.71 -9.93
N ALA A 56 9.38 104.87 -10.03
CA ALA A 56 10.33 103.75 -10.08
C ALA A 56 10.49 103.04 -8.72
N ALA A 57 10.54 103.79 -7.61
CA ALA A 57 10.59 103.24 -6.26
C ALA A 57 9.32 102.45 -5.93
N ALA A 58 8.14 102.99 -6.25
CA ALA A 58 6.88 102.27 -6.07
C ALA A 58 6.82 100.97 -6.90
N LYS A 59 7.34 100.98 -8.13
CA LYS A 59 7.44 99.79 -9.00
C LYS A 59 8.44 98.75 -8.49
N ALA A 60 9.55 99.18 -7.92
CA ALA A 60 10.56 98.30 -7.32
C ALA A 60 10.03 97.64 -6.04
N GLU A 61 9.23 98.35 -5.25
CA GLU A 61 8.58 97.80 -4.06
C GLU A 61 7.50 96.78 -4.43
N THR A 62 6.64 97.07 -5.43
CA THR A 62 5.68 96.08 -5.94
C THR A 62 6.38 94.86 -6.55
N ALA A 63 7.50 95.04 -7.24
CA ALA A 63 8.28 93.94 -7.80
C ALA A 63 8.91 93.06 -6.70
N ARG A 64 9.41 93.66 -5.60
CA ARG A 64 9.91 92.90 -4.44
C ARG A 64 8.80 92.10 -3.77
N THR A 65 7.66 92.71 -3.48
CA THR A 65 6.53 91.99 -2.84
C THR A 65 5.98 90.88 -3.73
N ALA A 66 5.96 91.07 -5.05
CA ALA A 66 5.57 90.03 -6.01
C ALA A 66 6.60 88.90 -6.09
N THR A 67 7.90 89.20 -6.00
CA THR A 67 8.98 88.21 -5.99
C THR A 67 8.99 87.41 -4.69
N ASP A 68 8.78 88.07 -3.54
CA ASP A 68 8.70 87.40 -2.24
C ASP A 68 7.48 86.47 -2.17
N LYS A 69 6.32 86.92 -2.67
CA LYS A 69 5.13 86.04 -2.80
C LYS A 69 5.34 84.87 -3.76
N ALA A 70 6.03 85.09 -4.87
CA ALA A 70 6.34 84.02 -5.81
C ALA A 70 7.32 83.01 -5.20
N LEU A 71 8.33 83.49 -4.45
CA LEU A 71 9.29 82.64 -3.75
C LEU A 71 8.61 81.84 -2.64
N GLU A 72 7.73 82.45 -1.86
CA GLU A 72 6.94 81.79 -0.82
C GLU A 72 6.00 80.73 -1.42
N ALA A 73 5.33 81.03 -2.53
CA ALA A 73 4.51 80.06 -3.26
C ALA A 73 5.32 78.88 -3.81
N ILE A 74 6.53 79.12 -4.33
CA ILE A 74 7.44 78.06 -4.79
C ILE A 74 7.93 77.22 -3.62
N VAL A 75 8.31 77.84 -2.49
CA VAL A 75 8.78 77.11 -1.30
C VAL A 75 7.67 76.24 -0.71
N VAL A 76 6.44 76.76 -0.61
CA VAL A 76 5.28 76.00 -0.13
C VAL A 76 4.94 74.84 -1.09
N SER A 77 4.86 75.11 -2.40
CA SER A 77 4.59 74.07 -3.40
C SER A 77 5.67 72.99 -3.45
N SER A 78 6.94 73.39 -3.30
CA SER A 78 8.08 72.45 -3.25
C SER A 78 8.04 71.60 -1.98
N ALA A 79 7.71 72.20 -0.84
CA ALA A 79 7.58 71.49 0.43
C ALA A 79 6.41 70.49 0.40
N GLU A 80 5.27 70.85 -0.21
CA GLU A 80 4.14 69.95 -0.43
C GLU A 80 4.50 68.79 -1.38
N ALA A 81 5.17 69.08 -2.50
CA ALA A 81 5.62 68.06 -3.45
C ALA A 81 6.65 67.09 -2.83
N ILE A 82 7.58 67.58 -2.01
CA ILE A 82 8.53 66.74 -1.26
C ILE A 82 7.78 65.85 -0.25
N LYS A 83 6.78 66.40 0.45
CA LYS A 83 5.98 65.65 1.42
C LYS A 83 5.13 64.55 0.77
N GLU A 84 4.58 64.81 -0.41
CA GLU A 84 3.88 63.80 -1.22
C GLU A 84 4.85 62.74 -1.75
N ALA A 85 6.02 63.14 -2.23
CA ALA A 85 7.06 62.21 -2.69
C ALA A 85 7.58 61.31 -1.56
N GLU A 86 7.85 61.87 -0.37
CA GLU A 86 8.23 61.10 0.82
C GLU A 86 7.13 60.13 1.26
N LYS A 87 5.87 60.55 1.18
CA LYS A 87 4.73 59.68 1.48
C LYS A 87 4.63 58.54 0.47
N ALA A 88 4.79 58.82 -0.83
CA ALA A 88 4.78 57.82 -1.89
C ALA A 88 5.95 56.83 -1.77
N ILE A 89 7.14 57.29 -1.42
CA ILE A 89 8.32 56.43 -1.17
C ILE A 89 8.06 55.50 0.02
N LYS A 90 7.57 56.03 1.15
CA LYS A 90 7.21 55.22 2.32
C LYS A 90 6.11 54.20 2.01
N GLU A 91 5.11 54.58 1.22
CA GLU A 91 4.04 53.68 0.78
C GLU A 91 4.59 52.56 -0.11
N ALA A 92 5.49 52.89 -1.05
CA ALA A 92 6.12 51.91 -1.95
C ALA A 92 7.07 50.94 -1.21
N GLU A 93 7.84 51.44 -0.23
CA GLU A 93 8.67 50.60 0.64
C GLU A 93 7.82 49.63 1.45
N LYS A 94 6.72 50.12 2.04
CA LYS A 94 5.77 49.31 2.80
C LYS A 94 5.09 48.25 1.92
N GLN A 95 4.70 48.59 0.69
CA GLN A 95 4.15 47.63 -0.27
C GLN A 95 5.18 46.56 -0.67
N LYS A 96 6.45 46.94 -0.83
CA LYS A 96 7.53 46.01 -1.17
C LYS A 96 7.81 45.03 -0.02
N GLU A 97 7.78 45.51 1.22
CA GLU A 97 7.91 44.69 2.43
C GLU A 97 6.71 43.72 2.57
N VAL A 98 5.49 44.19 2.32
CA VAL A 98 4.29 43.33 2.31
C VAL A 98 4.40 42.24 1.24
N ALA A 99 4.77 42.57 0.00
CA ALA A 99 4.93 41.59 -1.07
C ALA A 99 6.04 40.56 -0.77
N GLN A 100 7.12 40.96 -0.12
CA GLN A 100 8.19 40.05 0.28
C GLN A 100 7.74 39.10 1.39
N ASN A 101 7.05 39.62 2.41
CA ASN A 101 6.46 38.81 3.49
C ASN A 101 5.40 37.82 2.96
N GLU A 102 4.57 38.24 2.01
CA GLU A 102 3.58 37.38 1.34
C GLU A 102 4.25 36.26 0.54
N LYS A 103 5.33 36.58 -0.19
CA LYS A 103 6.10 35.57 -0.93
C LYS A 103 6.75 34.54 0.00
N GLU A 104 7.39 34.99 1.08
CA GLU A 104 7.96 34.08 2.09
C GLU A 104 6.89 33.21 2.75
N ARG A 105 5.71 33.78 3.01
CA ARG A 105 4.56 33.03 3.54
C ARG A 105 4.08 31.98 2.55
N ALA A 106 3.94 32.33 1.27
CA ALA A 106 3.54 31.40 0.22
C ALA A 106 4.56 30.27 0.02
N GLU A 107 5.86 30.55 0.09
CA GLU A 107 6.92 29.53 0.03
C GLU A 107 6.88 28.59 1.25
N LYS A 108 6.67 29.12 2.45
CA LYS A 108 6.47 28.32 3.68
C LYS A 108 5.23 27.44 3.58
N GLU A 109 4.10 27.99 3.13
CA GLU A 109 2.85 27.25 2.94
C GLU A 109 3.02 26.14 1.88
N LYS A 110 3.71 26.42 0.77
CA LYS A 110 4.05 25.42 -0.25
C LYS A 110 4.89 24.28 0.34
N LEU A 111 5.92 24.59 1.12
CA LEU A 111 6.77 23.57 1.77
C LEU A 111 5.97 22.73 2.78
N ILE A 112 5.08 23.35 3.55
CA ILE A 112 4.18 22.66 4.47
C ILE A 112 3.25 21.71 3.72
N ILE A 113 2.65 22.16 2.61
CA ILE A 113 1.77 21.34 1.77
C ILE A 113 2.56 20.17 1.19
N GLU A 114 3.74 20.40 0.62
CA GLU A 114 4.58 19.35 0.03
C GLU A 114 4.97 18.28 1.06
N ASN A 115 5.36 18.70 2.28
CA ASN A 115 5.67 17.77 3.36
C ASN A 115 4.44 16.98 3.82
N LYS A 116 3.27 17.62 3.94
CA LYS A 116 2.01 16.93 4.26
C LYS A 116 1.62 15.92 3.17
N THR A 117 1.76 16.28 1.90
CA THR A 117 1.49 15.38 0.77
C THR A 117 2.38 14.15 0.82
N LYS A 118 3.69 14.31 1.03
CA LYS A 118 4.63 13.17 1.18
C LYS A 118 4.26 12.26 2.36
N GLN A 119 3.83 12.84 3.49
CA GLN A 119 3.35 12.06 4.64
C GLN A 119 2.06 11.29 4.32
N PHE A 120 1.10 11.92 3.65
CA PHE A 120 -0.14 11.27 3.22
C PHE A 120 0.12 10.14 2.21
N GLU A 121 0.97 10.35 1.22
CA GLU A 121 1.34 9.32 0.24
C GLU A 121 2.00 8.11 0.92
N ALA A 122 2.93 8.35 1.86
CA ALA A 122 3.56 7.28 2.63
C ALA A 122 2.53 6.50 3.48
N GLN A 123 1.53 7.19 4.05
CA GLN A 123 0.47 6.55 4.85
C GLN A 123 -0.49 5.74 3.97
N ILE A 124 -0.86 6.25 2.79
CA ILE A 124 -1.67 5.53 1.79
C ILE A 124 -0.94 4.27 1.34
N GLU A 125 0.34 4.36 0.99
CA GLU A 125 1.12 3.22 0.54
C GLU A 125 1.29 2.17 1.64
N LYS A 126 1.49 2.59 2.89
CA LYS A 126 1.52 1.69 4.05
C LYS A 126 0.18 0.95 4.21
N THR A 127 -0.93 1.68 4.15
CA THR A 127 -2.29 1.11 4.30
C THR A 127 -2.56 0.12 3.17
N ARG A 128 -2.24 0.49 1.92
CA ARG A 128 -2.40 -0.38 0.75
C ARG A 128 -1.60 -1.68 0.86
N LYS A 129 -0.37 -1.62 1.37
CA LYS A 129 0.45 -2.82 1.62
C LYS A 129 -0.17 -3.71 2.70
N GLN A 130 -0.74 -3.12 3.75
CA GLN A 130 -1.43 -3.86 4.81
C GLN A 130 -2.71 -4.54 4.26
N ASP A 131 -3.54 -3.81 3.52
CA ASP A 131 -4.76 -4.34 2.91
C ASP A 131 -4.46 -5.48 1.93
N LEU A 132 -3.45 -5.32 1.07
CA LEU A 132 -3.03 -6.37 0.15
C LEU A 132 -2.55 -7.62 0.88
N THR A 133 -1.87 -7.45 2.03
CA THR A 133 -1.42 -8.57 2.86
C THR A 133 -2.62 -9.29 3.49
N GLN A 134 -3.60 -8.54 3.99
CA GLN A 134 -4.83 -9.10 4.56
C GLN A 134 -5.65 -9.87 3.50
N ILE A 135 -5.80 -9.32 2.29
CA ILE A 135 -6.48 -9.99 1.17
C ILE A 135 -5.79 -11.32 0.85
N LYS A 136 -4.46 -11.33 0.73
CA LYS A 136 -3.71 -12.56 0.45
C LYS A 136 -3.85 -13.59 1.57
N LEU A 137 -3.89 -13.14 2.82
CA LEU A 137 -4.09 -14.01 3.98
C LEU A 137 -5.48 -14.65 3.98
N MET A 138 -6.53 -13.86 3.70
CA MET A 138 -7.90 -14.39 3.54
C MET A 138 -8.01 -15.38 2.39
N GLN A 139 -7.39 -15.09 1.24
CA GLN A 139 -7.36 -16.01 0.09
C GLN A 139 -6.69 -17.34 0.46
N ALA A 140 -5.54 -17.30 1.14
CA ALA A 140 -4.84 -18.51 1.56
C ALA A 140 -5.67 -19.35 2.55
N LYS A 141 -6.38 -18.71 3.48
CA LYS A 141 -7.29 -19.41 4.42
C LYS A 141 -8.47 -20.07 3.71
N LEU A 142 -9.10 -19.37 2.77
CA LEU A 142 -10.19 -19.93 1.95
C LEU A 142 -9.71 -21.11 1.12
N GLU A 143 -8.55 -20.99 0.48
CA GLU A 143 -7.98 -22.09 -0.30
C GLU A 143 -7.65 -23.30 0.58
N LEU A 144 -7.13 -23.07 1.79
CA LEU A 144 -6.85 -24.15 2.74
C LEU A 144 -8.13 -24.87 3.13
N GLY A 145 -9.18 -24.11 3.45
CA GLY A 145 -10.52 -24.63 3.73
C GLY A 145 -11.04 -25.52 2.60
N HIS A 146 -11.00 -25.04 1.34
CA HIS A 146 -11.42 -25.82 0.18
C HIS A 146 -10.57 -27.09 -0.02
N LYS A 147 -9.25 -27.02 0.18
CA LYS A 147 -8.35 -28.18 0.03
C LYS A 147 -8.64 -29.29 1.04
N ILE A 148 -9.07 -28.96 2.26
CA ILE A 148 -9.37 -29.97 3.28
C ILE A 148 -10.84 -30.40 3.30
N GLN A 149 -11.73 -29.68 2.61
CA GLN A 149 -13.18 -29.86 2.66
C GLN A 149 -13.65 -31.26 2.25
N ASP A 150 -13.09 -31.83 1.17
CA ASP A 150 -13.48 -33.18 0.72
C ASP A 150 -13.19 -34.23 1.80
N THR A 151 -11.99 -34.18 2.39
CA THR A 151 -11.60 -35.11 3.46
C THR A 151 -12.41 -34.84 4.73
N ALA A 152 -12.70 -33.59 5.07
CA ALA A 152 -13.55 -33.23 6.19
C ALA A 152 -14.97 -33.80 6.02
N THR A 153 -15.54 -33.73 4.82
CA THR A 153 -16.85 -34.30 4.49
C THR A 153 -16.84 -35.83 4.67
N LEU A 154 -15.77 -36.50 4.25
CA LEU A 154 -15.62 -37.94 4.44
C LEU A 154 -15.49 -38.32 5.93
N LEU A 155 -14.75 -37.53 6.71
CA LEU A 155 -14.64 -37.68 8.17
C LEU A 155 -15.98 -37.46 8.87
N MET A 156 -16.77 -36.47 8.46
CA MET A 156 -18.11 -36.25 9.00
C MET A 156 -19.04 -37.47 8.77
N LYS A 157 -18.96 -38.10 7.59
CA LYS A 157 -19.69 -39.35 7.31
C LYS A 157 -19.22 -40.49 8.23
N TYR A 158 -17.92 -40.58 8.47
CA TYR A 158 -17.34 -41.55 9.40
C TYR A 158 -17.81 -41.31 10.84
N ASP A 159 -17.84 -40.07 11.33
CA ASP A 159 -18.16 -39.75 12.71
C ASP A 159 -19.64 -39.92 13.06
N ASN A 160 -20.53 -39.55 12.14
CA ASN A 160 -21.97 -39.49 12.42
C ASN A 160 -22.76 -40.73 11.97
N ASP A 161 -22.07 -41.73 11.44
CA ASP A 161 -22.69 -42.98 10.94
C ASP A 161 -23.80 -42.76 9.92
N TYR A 162 -23.73 -41.67 9.15
CA TYR A 162 -24.68 -41.33 8.09
C TYR A 162 -24.61 -42.28 6.87
N TRP A 163 -23.76 -43.30 6.93
CA TRP A 163 -23.62 -44.31 5.89
C TRP A 163 -24.25 -45.63 6.33
N ILE A 164 -25.19 -46.13 5.54
CA ILE A 164 -25.81 -47.43 5.80
C ILE A 164 -24.96 -48.52 5.13
N GLU A 165 -24.30 -49.33 5.96
CA GLU A 165 -23.60 -50.53 5.51
C GLU A 165 -24.63 -51.59 5.03
N PRO A 166 -24.45 -52.20 3.85
CA PRO A 166 -25.34 -53.25 3.39
C PRO A 166 -25.17 -54.53 4.24
N PRO A 167 -26.20 -55.38 4.36
CA PRO A 167 -26.15 -56.57 5.22
C PRO A 167 -25.05 -57.58 4.89
N ASP A 168 -24.62 -57.63 3.62
CA ASP A 168 -23.53 -58.47 3.12
C ASP A 168 -22.14 -57.80 3.26
N GLN A 169 -22.11 -56.59 3.83
CA GLN A 169 -20.90 -55.81 4.06
C GLN A 169 -20.08 -55.64 2.78
N PHE A 170 -20.78 -55.29 1.68
CA PHE A 170 -20.21 -55.12 0.34
C PHE A 170 -19.64 -56.41 -0.24
N GLY A 171 -20.21 -57.55 0.15
CA GLY A 171 -19.78 -58.88 -0.27
C GLY A 171 -18.54 -59.38 0.45
N LEU A 172 -18.02 -58.66 1.47
CA LEU A 172 -16.92 -59.09 2.33
C LEU A 172 -17.36 -60.06 3.42
N HIS A 173 -18.68 -60.27 3.60
CA HIS A 173 -19.28 -61.24 4.50
C HIS A 173 -20.39 -62.01 3.76
N ASP A 174 -20.56 -63.30 4.09
CA ASP A 174 -21.78 -64.02 3.77
C ASP A 174 -22.21 -64.96 4.91
N ARG A 175 -23.50 -65.28 4.98
CA ARG A 175 -24.07 -66.10 6.06
C ARG A 175 -23.92 -67.61 5.85
N THR A 176 -23.33 -68.04 4.74
CA THR A 176 -23.46 -69.42 4.23
C THR A 176 -22.16 -70.20 4.25
N SER A 177 -21.07 -69.57 3.85
CA SER A 177 -19.81 -70.22 3.53
C SER A 177 -18.70 -69.87 4.51
N ASN A 178 -18.86 -68.76 5.26
CA ASN A 178 -17.91 -68.25 6.25
C ASN A 178 -16.46 -68.17 5.73
N ASN A 179 -16.29 -67.95 4.41
CA ASN A 179 -14.99 -67.93 3.74
C ASN A 179 -14.67 -66.58 3.10
N LYS A 180 -15.46 -65.55 3.39
CA LYS A 180 -15.21 -64.19 2.95
C LYS A 180 -14.20 -63.52 3.87
N ALA A 181 -13.64 -62.42 3.40
CA ALA A 181 -12.58 -61.73 4.12
C ALA A 181 -12.99 -61.36 5.56
N PHE A 182 -14.20 -60.86 5.78
CA PHE A 182 -14.66 -60.48 7.12
C PHE A 182 -15.11 -61.65 8.00
N ASP A 183 -15.26 -62.85 7.43
CA ASP A 183 -15.48 -64.09 8.18
C ASP A 183 -14.18 -64.62 8.76
N VAL A 184 -13.10 -64.45 7.99
CA VAL A 184 -11.76 -64.96 8.31
C VAL A 184 -10.97 -63.99 9.17
N LEU A 185 -11.00 -62.69 8.84
CA LEU A 185 -10.29 -61.64 9.57
C LEU A 185 -10.89 -61.46 10.97
N LYS A 186 -10.02 -61.27 11.97
CA LYS A 186 -10.41 -61.10 13.38
C LYS A 186 -9.84 -59.84 13.99
N GLN A 187 -10.66 -59.16 14.78
CA GLN A 187 -10.26 -58.05 15.63
C GLN A 187 -10.64 -58.42 17.07
N GLY A 188 -9.62 -58.70 17.88
CA GLY A 188 -9.83 -59.31 19.20
C GLY A 188 -10.48 -60.71 19.08
N PRO A 189 -11.47 -61.04 19.93
CA PRO A 189 -12.11 -62.36 19.89
C PRO A 189 -13.05 -62.55 18.70
N ASN A 190 -13.52 -61.45 18.09
CA ASN A 190 -14.62 -61.47 17.13
C ASN A 190 -14.13 -61.29 15.68
N PRO A 191 -14.77 -61.94 14.71
CA PRO A 191 -14.51 -61.72 13.29
C PRO A 191 -14.94 -60.30 12.87
N TYR A 192 -14.41 -59.82 11.75
CA TYR A 192 -14.67 -58.46 11.28
C TYR A 192 -16.15 -58.23 11.00
N TYR A 193 -16.92 -59.25 10.60
CA TYR A 193 -18.35 -59.06 10.30
C TYR A 193 -19.20 -58.72 11.54
N HIS A 194 -18.72 -59.07 12.73
CA HIS A 194 -19.47 -58.90 13.97
C HIS A 194 -19.80 -57.43 14.26
N SER A 195 -20.92 -57.15 14.93
CA SER A 195 -21.36 -55.78 15.23
C SER A 195 -20.31 -54.97 15.98
N ASP A 196 -19.61 -55.60 16.92
CA ASP A 196 -18.55 -54.97 17.74
C ASP A 196 -17.41 -54.41 16.88
N ASN A 197 -17.20 -54.98 15.69
CA ASN A 197 -16.14 -54.60 14.77
C ASN A 197 -16.61 -53.63 13.67
N LYS A 198 -17.82 -53.06 13.78
CA LYS A 198 -18.34 -52.06 12.83
C LYS A 198 -17.40 -50.86 12.69
N GLY A 199 -16.83 -50.37 13.80
CA GLY A 199 -15.85 -49.27 13.77
C GLY A 199 -14.61 -49.61 12.94
N THR A 200 -14.10 -50.83 13.07
CA THR A 200 -12.96 -51.35 12.29
C THR A 200 -13.30 -51.40 10.79
N ARG A 201 -14.47 -51.94 10.42
CA ARG A 201 -14.93 -51.96 9.02
C ARG A 201 -15.07 -50.56 8.43
N LYS A 202 -15.60 -49.59 9.19
CA LYS A 202 -15.73 -48.19 8.75
C LYS A 202 -14.39 -47.55 8.40
N LYS A 203 -13.29 -47.91 9.08
CA LYS A 203 -11.95 -47.44 8.69
C LYS A 203 -11.60 -47.87 7.28
N ILE A 204 -11.86 -49.13 6.94
CA ILE A 204 -11.64 -49.68 5.60
C ILE A 204 -12.49 -48.91 4.59
N TYR A 205 -13.78 -48.73 4.84
CA TYR A 205 -14.66 -48.02 3.92
C TYR A 205 -14.23 -46.57 3.69
N LEU A 206 -13.78 -45.88 4.73
CA LEU A 206 -13.29 -44.50 4.61
C LEU A 206 -12.04 -44.40 3.73
N VAL A 207 -11.10 -45.35 3.81
CA VAL A 207 -9.91 -45.38 2.93
C VAL A 207 -10.29 -45.46 1.46
N PHE A 208 -11.40 -46.14 1.16
CA PHE A 208 -11.99 -46.19 -0.18
C PHE A 208 -13.03 -45.10 -0.42
N GLU A 209 -13.04 -44.05 0.41
CA GLU A 209 -13.88 -42.86 0.29
C GLU A 209 -15.38 -43.18 0.31
N TYR A 210 -15.71 -44.31 0.93
CA TYR A 210 -17.00 -44.96 0.90
C TYR A 210 -17.54 -45.23 -0.52
N GLN A 211 -16.71 -45.30 -1.55
CA GLN A 211 -17.18 -45.60 -2.89
C GLN A 211 -17.51 -47.09 -2.99
N ASP A 212 -18.80 -47.45 -3.04
CA ASP A 212 -19.32 -48.81 -3.14
C ASP A 212 -18.55 -49.68 -4.13
N THR A 213 -18.33 -49.14 -5.35
CA THR A 213 -17.60 -49.84 -6.40
C THR A 213 -16.20 -50.21 -5.94
N TYR A 214 -15.46 -49.30 -5.32
CA TYR A 214 -14.10 -49.57 -4.86
C TYR A 214 -14.06 -50.52 -3.67
N ILE A 215 -15.02 -50.42 -2.75
CA ILE A 215 -15.11 -51.34 -1.61
C ILE A 215 -15.40 -52.76 -2.11
N LYS A 216 -16.36 -52.93 -3.02
CA LYS A 216 -16.68 -54.23 -3.64
C LYS A 216 -15.49 -54.77 -4.44
N SER A 217 -14.81 -53.92 -5.20
CA SER A 217 -13.58 -54.26 -5.93
C SER A 217 -12.47 -54.79 -5.02
N LEU A 218 -12.23 -54.13 -3.87
CA LEU A 218 -11.32 -54.66 -2.86
C LEU A 218 -11.83 -56.01 -2.33
N GLY A 219 -13.13 -56.09 -2.02
CA GLY A 219 -13.75 -57.29 -1.48
C GLY A 219 -13.56 -58.51 -2.35
N GLU A 220 -13.65 -58.39 -3.67
CA GLU A 220 -13.40 -59.51 -4.60
C GLU A 220 -11.97 -60.07 -4.46
N ILE A 221 -10.97 -59.19 -4.36
CA ILE A 221 -9.57 -59.59 -4.21
C ILE A 221 -9.36 -60.22 -2.82
N LEU A 222 -9.85 -59.59 -1.76
CA LEU A 222 -9.69 -60.09 -0.40
C LEU A 222 -10.41 -61.43 -0.20
N ASN A 223 -11.59 -61.61 -0.76
CA ASN A 223 -12.32 -62.87 -0.72
C ASN A 223 -11.58 -64.00 -1.45
N LYS A 224 -10.88 -63.68 -2.54
CA LYS A 224 -10.03 -64.68 -3.23
C LYS A 224 -8.87 -65.15 -2.34
N ILE A 225 -8.28 -64.24 -1.57
CA ILE A 225 -7.22 -64.56 -0.60
C ILE A 225 -7.82 -65.34 0.58
N ALA A 226 -8.92 -64.88 1.14
CA ALA A 226 -9.62 -65.49 2.28
C ALA A 226 -10.06 -66.93 1.98
N LYS A 227 -10.50 -67.23 0.75
CA LYS A 227 -10.83 -68.59 0.34
C LYS A 227 -9.65 -69.56 0.44
N ASP A 228 -8.43 -69.10 0.15
CA ASP A 228 -7.22 -69.90 0.28
C ASP A 228 -6.68 -69.91 1.73
N SER A 229 -7.22 -69.07 2.62
CA SER A 229 -6.82 -68.98 4.03
C SER A 229 -7.78 -69.72 4.97
N TYR A 230 -9.06 -69.83 4.59
CA TYR A 230 -10.09 -70.51 5.35
C TYR A 230 -9.87 -72.02 5.41
N LEU A 231 -9.98 -72.57 6.62
CA LEU A 231 -10.06 -73.99 6.90
C LEU A 231 -11.31 -74.24 7.74
N SER A 232 -12.16 -75.17 7.31
CA SER A 232 -13.26 -75.62 8.15
C SER A 232 -12.72 -76.32 9.42
N PRO A 233 -13.48 -76.37 10.53
CA PRO A 233 -13.04 -77.04 11.75
C PRO A 233 -12.56 -78.49 11.52
N ASP A 234 -13.23 -79.21 10.64
CA ASP A 234 -12.91 -80.60 10.29
C ASP A 234 -11.59 -80.72 9.49
N GLN A 235 -11.17 -79.64 8.82
CA GLN A 235 -9.96 -79.57 8.00
C GLN A 235 -8.80 -78.86 8.72
N ALA A 236 -8.97 -78.44 9.98
CA ALA A 236 -7.93 -77.70 10.71
C ALA A 236 -6.57 -78.43 10.78
N LYS A 237 -6.59 -79.78 10.76
CA LYS A 237 -5.39 -80.63 10.73
C LYS A 237 -4.68 -80.67 9.37
N GLN A 238 -5.31 -80.17 8.31
CA GLN A 238 -4.80 -80.15 6.93
C GLN A 238 -4.15 -78.80 6.59
N LYS A 239 -3.80 -78.01 7.60
CA LYS A 239 -3.16 -76.71 7.42
C LYS A 239 -1.86 -76.88 6.61
N THR A 240 -1.73 -76.07 5.57
CA THR A 240 -0.63 -76.08 4.60
C THR A 240 0.08 -74.74 4.65
N SER A 241 1.31 -74.68 4.12
CA SER A 241 2.04 -73.42 3.96
C SER A 241 1.29 -72.38 3.12
N ALA A 242 0.44 -72.81 2.17
CA ALA A 242 -0.37 -71.91 1.37
C ALA A 242 -1.47 -71.22 2.21
N HIS A 243 -2.05 -71.91 3.20
CA HIS A 243 -3.01 -71.33 4.13
C HIS A 243 -2.38 -70.25 5.00
N ASP A 244 -1.17 -70.50 5.52
CA ASP A 244 -0.41 -69.51 6.29
C ASP A 244 -0.05 -68.29 5.44
N GLN A 245 0.46 -68.50 4.23
CA GLN A 245 0.76 -67.40 3.30
C GLN A 245 -0.47 -66.54 2.98
N ALA A 246 -1.64 -67.16 2.79
CA ALA A 246 -2.87 -66.43 2.53
C ALA A 246 -3.32 -65.62 3.76
N ASN A 247 -3.20 -66.17 4.97
CA ASN A 247 -3.49 -65.46 6.22
C ASN A 247 -2.57 -64.26 6.41
N ASP A 248 -1.27 -64.46 6.24
CA ASP A 248 -0.26 -63.42 6.40
C ASP A 248 -0.49 -62.28 5.40
N LEU A 249 -0.75 -62.60 4.13
CA LEU A 249 -1.04 -61.58 3.10
C LEU A 249 -2.33 -60.82 3.41
N LEU A 250 -3.38 -61.52 3.82
CA LEU A 250 -4.66 -60.90 4.16
C LEU A 250 -4.49 -59.91 5.33
N GLN A 251 -3.76 -60.31 6.37
CA GLN A 251 -3.45 -59.46 7.52
C GLN A 251 -2.54 -58.28 7.15
N GLU A 252 -1.53 -58.50 6.30
CA GLU A 252 -0.63 -57.45 5.79
C GLU A 252 -1.42 -56.35 5.07
N ILE A 253 -2.34 -56.72 4.16
CA ILE A 253 -3.15 -55.76 3.41
C ILE A 253 -4.04 -54.94 4.36
N ILE A 254 -4.71 -55.61 5.30
CA ILE A 254 -5.62 -54.93 6.24
C ILE A 254 -4.86 -54.01 7.20
N ASN A 255 -3.70 -54.44 7.71
CA ASN A 255 -2.86 -53.60 8.54
C ASN A 255 -2.40 -52.35 7.80
N ASN A 256 -1.99 -52.47 6.53
CA ASN A 256 -1.63 -51.32 5.70
C ASN A 256 -2.82 -50.37 5.46
N ILE A 257 -4.04 -50.90 5.30
CA ILE A 257 -5.25 -50.08 5.18
C ILE A 257 -5.50 -49.31 6.48
N HIS A 258 -5.39 -49.96 7.64
CA HIS A 258 -5.54 -49.31 8.94
C HIS A 258 -4.47 -48.26 9.19
N GLU A 259 -3.20 -48.56 8.89
CA GLU A 259 -2.10 -47.62 9.03
C GLU A 259 -2.30 -46.40 8.11
N HIS A 260 -2.76 -46.61 6.87
CA HIS A 260 -3.13 -45.52 5.98
C HIS A 260 -4.28 -44.67 6.55
N PHE A 261 -5.33 -45.30 7.09
CA PHE A 261 -6.42 -44.59 7.76
C PHE A 261 -5.90 -43.73 8.92
N ASP A 262 -5.12 -44.32 9.83
CA ASP A 262 -4.68 -43.66 11.05
C ASP A 262 -3.76 -42.47 10.71
N HIS A 263 -2.87 -42.61 9.74
CA HIS A 263 -2.01 -41.50 9.32
C HIS A 263 -2.72 -40.46 8.47
N TYR A 264 -3.38 -40.88 7.38
CA TYR A 264 -4.00 -39.94 6.46
C TYR A 264 -5.20 -39.26 7.10
N PHE A 265 -6.25 -40.01 7.43
CA PHE A 265 -7.50 -39.42 7.89
C PHE A 265 -7.42 -38.93 9.32
N ASN A 266 -6.90 -39.75 10.24
CA ASN A 266 -6.91 -39.39 11.65
C ASN A 266 -5.81 -38.40 12.03
N ASN A 267 -4.56 -38.58 11.59
CA ASN A 267 -3.48 -37.70 12.06
C ASN A 267 -3.26 -36.46 11.19
N ALA A 268 -3.48 -36.54 9.87
CA ALA A 268 -3.25 -35.39 8.99
C ALA A 268 -4.44 -34.44 8.87
N PHE A 269 -5.68 -34.95 8.94
CA PHE A 269 -6.89 -34.17 8.66
C PHE A 269 -7.84 -33.97 9.84
N ARG A 270 -7.76 -34.74 10.94
CA ARG A 270 -8.47 -34.39 12.18
C ARG A 270 -7.64 -33.43 13.01
N ILE A 271 -7.76 -32.15 12.67
CA ILE A 271 -7.14 -31.02 13.36
C ILE A 271 -8.04 -30.66 14.56
N PRO A 272 -7.59 -30.84 15.82
CA PRO A 272 -8.38 -30.45 16.99
C PRO A 272 -8.51 -28.92 17.10
N SER A 273 -9.54 -28.43 17.80
CA SER A 273 -9.87 -26.99 17.86
C SER A 273 -8.72 -26.10 18.36
N ASN A 274 -7.88 -26.60 19.28
CA ASN A 274 -6.71 -25.85 19.75
C ASN A 274 -5.64 -25.68 18.66
N GLN A 275 -5.52 -26.61 17.70
CA GLN A 275 -4.66 -26.46 16.53
C GLN A 275 -5.29 -25.55 15.47
N GLN A 276 -6.63 -25.57 15.33
CA GLN A 276 -7.32 -24.67 14.40
C GLN A 276 -7.05 -23.20 14.72
N ASN A 277 -7.11 -22.82 16.01
CA ASN A 277 -6.76 -21.46 16.44
C ASN A 277 -5.34 -21.06 16.06
N LYS A 278 -4.39 -22.01 16.09
CA LYS A 278 -3.01 -21.77 15.67
C LYS A 278 -2.92 -21.57 14.16
N ILE A 279 -3.61 -22.38 13.37
CA ILE A 279 -3.71 -22.19 11.91
C ILE A 279 -4.29 -20.81 11.59
N ASP A 280 -5.31 -20.37 12.32
CA ASP A 280 -5.93 -19.06 12.13
C ASP A 280 -4.98 -17.89 12.48
N SER A 281 -3.98 -18.14 13.33
CA SER A 281 -2.93 -17.17 13.69
C SER A 281 -1.70 -17.19 12.78
N LEU A 282 -1.59 -18.15 11.85
CA LEU A 282 -0.43 -18.23 10.95
C LEU A 282 -0.33 -17.01 10.02
N GLU A 283 0.90 -16.55 9.83
CA GLU A 283 1.23 -15.59 8.78
C GLU A 283 1.08 -16.22 7.38
N LEU A 284 1.05 -15.35 6.36
CA LEU A 284 0.83 -15.76 4.97
C LEU A 284 1.81 -16.85 4.50
N SER A 285 3.09 -16.75 4.88
CA SER A 285 4.13 -17.74 4.54
C SER A 285 3.81 -19.12 5.12
N GLY A 286 3.43 -19.17 6.41
CA GLY A 286 3.03 -20.41 7.08
C GLY A 286 1.79 -21.06 6.46
N LEU A 287 0.78 -20.24 6.11
CA LEU A 287 -0.41 -20.73 5.40
C LEU A 287 -0.07 -21.29 4.02
N GLN A 288 0.81 -20.62 3.26
CA GLN A 288 1.26 -21.10 1.94
C GLN A 288 2.07 -22.39 2.03
N GLU A 289 2.91 -22.55 3.05
CA GLU A 289 3.61 -23.80 3.29
C GLU A 289 2.64 -24.93 3.65
N LEU A 290 1.67 -24.65 4.53
CA LEU A 290 0.65 -25.61 4.93
C LEU A 290 -0.19 -26.09 3.73
N LEU A 291 -0.61 -25.17 2.86
CA LEU A 291 -1.28 -25.47 1.59
C LEU A 291 -0.49 -26.47 0.75
N LYS A 292 0.81 -26.22 0.53
CA LYS A 292 1.68 -27.12 -0.24
C LYS A 292 1.76 -28.52 0.39
N LYS A 293 1.71 -28.65 1.73
CA LYS A 293 1.72 -29.96 2.40
C LYS A 293 0.42 -30.72 2.19
N PHE A 294 -0.73 -30.04 2.28
CA PHE A 294 -2.02 -30.66 1.99
C PHE A 294 -2.17 -31.07 0.52
N GLU A 295 -1.65 -30.28 -0.42
CA GLU A 295 -1.57 -30.68 -1.83
C GLU A 295 -0.72 -31.93 -2.04
N ALA A 296 0.41 -32.04 -1.34
CA ALA A 296 1.24 -33.25 -1.38
C ALA A 296 0.49 -34.47 -0.83
N LEU A 297 -0.25 -34.33 0.27
CA LEU A 297 -1.12 -35.39 0.80
C LEU A 297 -2.18 -35.83 -0.22
N GLN A 298 -2.86 -34.89 -0.89
CA GLN A 298 -3.84 -35.20 -1.93
C GLN A 298 -3.21 -35.96 -3.11
N LYS A 299 -2.01 -35.57 -3.55
CA LYS A 299 -1.26 -36.27 -4.61
C LYS A 299 -0.92 -37.71 -4.23
N ILE A 300 -0.52 -37.95 -2.98
CA ILE A 300 -0.26 -39.30 -2.48
C ILE A 300 -1.55 -40.13 -2.51
N ARG A 301 -2.67 -39.60 -2.01
CA ARG A 301 -3.99 -40.27 -2.06
C ARG A 301 -4.38 -40.63 -3.49
N HIS A 302 -4.25 -39.71 -4.44
CA HIS A 302 -4.53 -39.96 -5.85
C HIS A 302 -3.65 -41.08 -6.42
N THR A 303 -2.35 -41.08 -6.06
CA THR A 303 -1.40 -42.11 -6.49
C THR A 303 -1.78 -43.49 -5.95
N CYS A 304 -2.15 -43.60 -4.67
CA CYS A 304 -2.64 -44.84 -4.08
C CYS A 304 -3.90 -45.35 -4.79
N LYS A 305 -4.84 -44.45 -5.13
CA LYS A 305 -6.06 -44.77 -5.88
C LYS A 305 -5.74 -45.31 -7.28
N MET A 306 -4.77 -44.71 -7.97
CA MET A 306 -4.30 -45.22 -9.26
C MET A 306 -3.73 -46.64 -9.14
N TYR A 307 -2.92 -46.91 -8.11
CA TYR A 307 -2.40 -48.26 -7.86
C TYR A 307 -3.52 -49.27 -7.58
N ALA A 308 -4.45 -48.95 -6.69
CA ALA A 308 -5.60 -49.80 -6.39
C ALA A 308 -6.45 -50.10 -7.64
N THR A 309 -6.71 -49.07 -8.46
CA THR A 309 -7.44 -49.22 -9.73
C THR A 309 -6.70 -50.15 -10.69
N LYS A 310 -5.37 -50.00 -10.81
CA LYS A 310 -4.55 -50.87 -11.66
C LYS A 310 -4.57 -52.32 -11.19
N ILE A 311 -4.42 -52.56 -9.88
CA ILE A 311 -4.50 -53.89 -9.28
C ILE A 311 -5.86 -54.53 -9.59
N TYR A 312 -6.94 -53.79 -9.38
CA TYR A 312 -8.28 -54.29 -9.66
C TYR A 312 -8.48 -54.63 -11.15
N ASN A 313 -8.06 -53.76 -12.06
CA ASN A 313 -8.18 -54.02 -13.50
C ASN A 313 -7.34 -55.22 -13.94
N ASP A 314 -6.11 -55.34 -13.43
CA ASP A 314 -5.27 -56.51 -13.69
C ASP A 314 -5.91 -57.79 -13.11
N PHE A 315 -6.62 -57.70 -11.97
CA PHE A 315 -7.35 -58.81 -11.37
C PHE A 315 -8.58 -59.21 -12.20
N GLN A 316 -9.39 -58.26 -12.65
CA GLN A 316 -10.56 -58.54 -13.49
C GLN A 316 -10.17 -59.24 -14.79
N ASN A 317 -9.07 -58.79 -15.40
CA ASN A 317 -8.51 -59.36 -16.64
C ASN A 317 -7.71 -60.65 -16.41
N ASP A 318 -7.69 -61.17 -15.17
CA ASP A 318 -6.91 -62.35 -14.77
C ASP A 318 -5.43 -62.31 -15.21
N LYS A 319 -4.86 -61.11 -15.23
CA LYS A 319 -3.48 -60.91 -15.65
C LYS A 319 -2.56 -61.69 -14.72
N ASN A 320 -1.61 -62.43 -15.29
CA ASN A 320 -0.73 -63.33 -14.54
C ASN A 320 -1.47 -64.38 -13.69
N LYS A 321 -2.74 -64.69 -14.02
CA LYS A 321 -3.58 -65.66 -13.31
C LYS A 321 -3.86 -65.30 -11.85
N ILE A 322 -3.95 -64.00 -11.53
CA ILE A 322 -4.18 -63.56 -10.14
C ILE A 322 -5.63 -63.72 -9.67
N ARG A 323 -6.57 -63.93 -10.57
CA ARG A 323 -7.99 -64.21 -10.25
C ARG A 323 -8.27 -65.71 -10.23
N THR A 324 -7.72 -66.47 -11.17
CA THR A 324 -7.98 -67.92 -11.30
C THR A 324 -6.92 -68.81 -10.65
N GLY A 325 -5.70 -68.31 -10.46
CA GLY A 325 -4.62 -69.04 -9.81
C GLY A 325 -4.71 -69.07 -8.28
N GLY A 326 -3.82 -69.86 -7.66
CA GLY A 326 -3.68 -69.90 -6.19
C GLY A 326 -2.90 -68.70 -5.64
N ILE A 327 -2.87 -68.57 -4.32
CA ILE A 327 -2.23 -67.47 -3.58
C ILE A 327 -0.83 -67.06 -4.08
N LYS A 328 0.00 -68.03 -4.50
CA LYS A 328 1.35 -67.77 -5.04
C LYS A 328 1.33 -66.81 -6.23
N LYS A 329 0.30 -66.83 -7.07
CA LYS A 329 0.17 -65.91 -8.22
C LYS A 329 -0.09 -64.47 -7.79
N ILE A 330 -0.90 -64.29 -6.75
CA ILE A 330 -1.15 -62.97 -6.15
C ILE A 330 0.14 -62.43 -5.53
N GLU A 331 0.86 -63.26 -4.78
CA GLU A 331 2.17 -62.91 -4.18
C GLU A 331 3.24 -62.53 -5.21
N GLU A 332 3.39 -63.34 -6.27
CA GLU A 332 4.28 -63.05 -7.41
C GLU A 332 3.90 -61.71 -8.06
N TYR A 333 2.61 -61.44 -8.27
CA TYR A 333 2.14 -60.18 -8.85
C TYR A 333 2.43 -58.97 -7.97
N ILE A 334 2.17 -59.07 -6.67
CA ILE A 334 2.45 -58.00 -5.69
C ILE A 334 3.94 -57.67 -5.67
N THR A 335 4.78 -58.71 -5.64
CA THR A 335 6.24 -58.59 -5.58
C THR A 335 6.80 -58.01 -6.88
N ASN A 336 6.44 -58.56 -8.04
CA ASN A 336 6.95 -58.14 -9.34
C ASN A 336 6.57 -56.70 -9.70
N ASN A 337 5.44 -56.20 -9.19
CA ASN A 337 5.02 -54.81 -9.36
C ASN A 337 5.45 -53.88 -8.23
N ALA A 338 6.18 -54.39 -7.23
CA ALA A 338 6.67 -53.69 -6.05
C ALA A 338 5.57 -52.95 -5.27
N TYR A 339 4.33 -53.50 -5.22
CA TYR A 339 3.22 -52.80 -4.57
C TYR A 339 3.43 -52.62 -3.07
N ARG A 340 4.07 -53.59 -2.38
CA ARG A 340 4.48 -53.44 -0.97
C ARG A 340 5.31 -52.18 -0.76
N ASN A 341 6.35 -51.99 -1.57
CA ASN A 341 7.22 -50.82 -1.47
C ASN A 341 6.49 -49.52 -1.84
N LYS A 342 5.61 -49.56 -2.85
CA LYS A 342 4.82 -48.38 -3.26
C LYS A 342 3.90 -47.89 -2.16
N PHE A 343 3.13 -48.79 -1.53
CA PHE A 343 2.20 -48.40 -0.45
C PHE A 343 2.95 -48.03 0.83
N LYS A 344 3.99 -48.77 1.21
CA LYS A 344 4.84 -48.41 2.35
C LYS A 344 5.50 -47.04 2.16
N GLY A 345 6.05 -46.77 0.97
CA GLY A 345 6.63 -45.47 0.63
C GLY A 345 5.62 -44.32 0.72
N ALA A 346 4.37 -44.56 0.29
CA ALA A 346 3.30 -43.57 0.43
C ALA A 346 2.97 -43.28 1.90
N ILE A 347 2.89 -44.31 2.75
CA ILE A 347 2.66 -44.15 4.20
C ILE A 347 3.79 -43.35 4.86
N GLU A 348 5.05 -43.65 4.56
CA GLU A 348 6.19 -42.91 5.12
C GLU A 348 6.24 -41.45 4.66
N GLN A 349 5.85 -41.16 3.42
CA GLN A 349 5.68 -39.79 2.95
C GLN A 349 4.57 -39.07 3.71
N ILE A 350 3.43 -39.73 3.98
CA ILE A 350 2.35 -39.16 4.81
C ILE A 350 2.85 -38.85 6.22
N LYS A 351 3.56 -39.78 6.87
CA LYS A 351 4.18 -39.55 8.20
C LYS A 351 5.11 -38.34 8.20
N THR A 352 5.95 -38.22 7.18
CA THR A 352 6.86 -37.08 7.02
C THR A 352 6.09 -35.76 6.87
N LEU A 353 5.03 -35.75 6.06
CA LEU A 353 4.18 -34.57 5.86
C LEU A 353 3.44 -34.18 7.14
N ILE A 354 2.95 -35.15 7.93
CA ILE A 354 2.32 -34.87 9.24
C ILE A 354 3.32 -34.17 10.17
N THR A 355 4.54 -34.65 10.28
CA THR A 355 5.58 -34.00 11.09
C THR A 355 5.86 -32.57 10.60
N GLN A 356 5.91 -32.35 9.29
CA GLN A 356 6.10 -31.02 8.72
C GLN A 356 4.91 -30.08 8.99
N ILE A 357 3.68 -30.58 8.85
CA ILE A 357 2.44 -29.85 9.18
C ILE A 357 2.45 -29.45 10.66
N ASN A 358 2.75 -30.40 11.54
CA ASN A 358 2.87 -30.13 12.97
C ASN A 358 3.95 -29.08 13.23
N ASN A 359 5.12 -29.17 12.60
CA ASN A 359 6.16 -28.15 12.77
C ASN A 359 5.71 -26.75 12.33
N ILE A 360 4.83 -26.62 11.33
CA ILE A 360 4.25 -25.33 10.95
C ILE A 360 3.27 -24.83 12.02
N ILE A 361 2.38 -25.71 12.48
CA ILE A 361 1.33 -25.39 13.46
C ILE A 361 1.92 -25.13 14.86
N TYR A 362 3.01 -25.78 15.24
CA TYR A 362 3.57 -25.75 16.60
C TYR A 362 4.87 -24.94 16.75
N LYS A 363 5.48 -24.43 15.68
CA LYS A 363 6.64 -23.51 15.78
C LYS A 363 6.27 -22.10 16.25
N THR A 364 4.98 -21.81 16.40
CA THR A 364 4.42 -20.62 17.04
C THR A 364 3.89 -20.98 18.43
#